data_AF-A0A519H666-F1
#
_entry.id   AF-A0A519H666-F1
#
_cell.length_a   1.000
_cell.length_b   1.000
_cell.length_c   1.000
_cell.angle_alpha   90.00
_cell.angle_beta   90.00
_cell.angle_gamma   90.00
#
_symmetry.space_group_name_H-M   'P 1'
#
loop_
_entity.id
_entity.type
_entity.pdbx_description
1 polymer ?
#
loop_
_entity_poly.entity_id
_entity_poly.type
_entity_poly.pdbx_seq_one_letter_code
_entity_poly.pdbx_strand_id
1 'polypeptide(L)' 'DGELAEMQRIAARAFEAVGGEGLARVDFFFTGTEFFVNEVNTMPGFTPISMFPKCWIASGMTYDALISELIDLARVR' A
#
# COMPACT_ATOMS: atom_id res chain seq x y z
N ASP A 1 -9.91 -9.60 11.02
CA ASP A 1 -10.75 -8.72 10.17
C ASP A 1 -10.78 -7.27 10.66
N GLY A 2 -11.15 -6.99 11.92
CA GLY A 2 -11.20 -5.61 12.43
C GLY A 2 -9.86 -4.86 12.40
N GLU A 3 -8.77 -5.48 12.85
CA GLU A 3 -7.43 -4.85 12.85
C GLU A 3 -6.91 -4.57 11.45
N LEU A 4 -7.09 -5.51 10.51
CA LEU A 4 -6.67 -5.33 9.12
C LEU A 4 -7.45 -4.19 8.44
N ALA A 5 -8.77 -4.14 8.63
CA ALA A 5 -9.61 -3.07 8.10
C ALA A 5 -9.22 -1.71 8.69
N GLU A 6 -8.91 -1.64 9.98
CA GLU A 6 -8.46 -0.41 10.63
C GLU A 6 -7.09 0.04 10.12
N MET A 7 -6.12 -0.88 10.00
CA MET A 7 -4.81 -0.60 9.42
C MET A 7 -4.93 -0.08 7.98
N GLN A 8 -5.77 -0.70 7.14
CA GLN A 8 -6.03 -0.26 5.78
C GLN A 8 -6.68 1.13 5.73
N ARG A 9 -7.64 1.41 6.63
CA ARG A 9 -8.26 2.72 6.75
C ARG A 9 -7.25 3.80 7.13
N ILE A 10 -6.35 3.52 8.08
CA ILE A 10 -5.29 4.46 8.46
C ILE A 10 -4.28 4.64 7.31
N ALA A 11 -3.93 3.57 6.60
CA ALA A 11 -3.01 3.63 5.46
C ALA A 11 -3.55 4.52 4.33
N ALA A 12 -4.83 4.34 3.97
CA ALA A 12 -5.50 5.18 2.97
C ALA A 12 -5.50 6.65 3.39
N ARG A 13 -5.86 6.94 4.65
CA ARG A 13 -5.84 8.31 5.18
C ARG A 13 -4.45 8.94 5.17
N ALA A 14 -3.41 8.18 5.51
CA ALA A 14 -2.03 8.66 5.49
C ALA A 14 -1.57 8.98 4.05
N PHE A 15 -1.93 8.13 3.09
CA PHE A 15 -1.66 8.34 1.67
C PHE A 15 -2.35 9.60 1.13
N GLU A 16 -3.64 9.78 1.42
CA GLU A 16 -4.39 10.98 1.03
C GLU A 16 -3.82 12.25 1.67
N ALA A 17 -3.46 12.20 2.96
CA ALA A 17 -2.95 13.35 3.71
C ALA A 17 -1.64 13.91 3.14
N VAL A 18 -0.82 13.09 2.48
CA VAL A 18 0.42 13.52 1.82
C VAL A 18 0.24 13.85 0.34
N GLY A 19 -0.99 13.83 -0.18
CA GLY A 19 -1.24 13.98 -1.63
C GLY A 19 -0.66 12.82 -2.45
N GLY A 20 -0.64 11.62 -1.87
CA GLY A 20 -0.16 10.41 -2.54
C GLY A 20 -1.02 10.06 -3.74
N GLU A 21 -0.37 9.63 -4.82
CA GLU A 21 -1.04 9.21 -6.05
C GLU A 21 -0.32 8.00 -6.66
N GLY A 22 -1.08 7.14 -7.34
CA GLY A 22 -0.58 5.87 -7.88
C GLY A 22 -0.35 4.83 -6.80
N LEU A 23 0.82 4.86 -6.15
CA LEU A 23 1.24 3.83 -5.20
C LEU A 23 1.93 4.39 -3.95
N ALA A 24 1.75 3.67 -2.85
CA ALA A 24 2.64 3.74 -1.70
C ALA A 24 2.59 2.42 -0.92
N ARG A 25 3.64 2.17 -0.14
CA ARG A 25 3.60 1.24 0.99
C ARG A 25 3.56 2.06 2.27
N VAL A 26 2.57 1.80 3.13
CA VAL A 26 2.48 2.44 4.45
C VAL A 26 2.92 1.44 5.50
N ASP A 27 3.98 1.80 6.22
CA ASP A 27 4.57 0.97 7.26
C ASP A 27 4.06 1.41 8.63
N PHE A 28 3.83 0.44 9.52
CA PHE A 28 3.22 0.68 10.82
C PHE A 28 4.05 0.08 11.96
N PHE A 29 3.97 0.72 13.13
CA PHE A 29 4.15 0.06 14.41
C PHE A 29 2.78 -0.32 14.98
N PHE A 30 2.69 -1.49 15.62
CA PHE A 30 1.49 -1.94 16.32
C PHE A 30 1.83 -2.25 17.77
N THR A 31 1.13 -1.62 18.70
CA THR A 31 1.37 -1.79 20.15
C THR A 31 0.65 -3.00 20.76
N GLY A 32 -0.15 -3.70 19.95
CA GLY A 32 -1.13 -4.69 20.43
C GLY A 32 -2.54 -4.12 20.57
N THR A 33 -2.68 -2.79 20.57
CA THR A 33 -3.98 -2.10 20.65
C THR A 33 -4.12 -0.99 19.62
N GLU A 34 -3.02 -0.33 19.24
CA GLU A 34 -3.05 0.86 18.39
C GLU A 34 -2.00 0.77 17.28
N PHE A 35 -2.34 1.34 16.13
CA PHE A 35 -1.45 1.47 14.98
C PHE A 35 -0.86 2.88 14.91
N PHE A 36 0.45 2.96 14.72
CA PHE A 36 1.18 4.20 14.48
C PHE A 36 1.84 4.14 13.11
N VAL A 37 1.60 5.15 12.27
CA VAL A 37 2.27 5.25 10.96
C VAL A 37 3.75 5.53 11.18
N ASN A 38 4.61 4.69 10.64
CA ASN A 38 6.06 4.86 10.65
C ASN A 38 6.55 5.59 9.40
N GLU A 39 6.20 5.09 8.21
CA GLU A 39 6.66 5.62 6.93
C GLU A 39 5.54 5.52 5.88
N VAL A 40 5.41 6.54 5.03
CA VAL A 40 4.67 6.46 3.77
C VAL A 40 5.70 6.42 2.64
N ASN A 41 5.98 5.23 2.12
CA ASN A 41 6.97 5.02 1.08
C ASN A 41 6.33 5.12 -0.31
N THR A 42 6.61 6.21 -1.03
CA THR A 42 6.02 6.51 -2.36
C THR A 42 6.75 5.86 -3.53
N MET A 43 7.82 5.09 -3.28
CA MET A 43 8.54 4.34 -4.30
C MET A 43 9.01 3.00 -3.72
N PRO A 44 8.08 2.08 -3.40
CA PRO A 44 8.43 0.79 -2.84
C PRO A 44 9.16 -0.09 -3.87
N GLY A 45 9.93 -1.05 -3.39
CA GLY A 45 10.61 -2.01 -4.25
C GLY A 45 9.63 -2.91 -5.03
N PHE A 46 10.02 -3.31 -6.24
CA PHE A 46 9.28 -4.20 -7.14
C PHE A 46 10.02 -5.52 -7.44
N THR A 47 11.04 -5.88 -6.64
CA THR A 47 11.67 -7.19 -6.79
C THR A 47 10.71 -8.30 -6.35
N PRO A 48 10.91 -9.57 -6.76
CA PRO A 48 10.04 -10.68 -6.37
C PRO A 48 9.88 -10.88 -4.85
N ILE A 49 10.84 -10.39 -4.06
CA ILE A 49 10.81 -10.48 -2.60
C ILE A 49 10.27 -9.23 -1.90
N SER A 50 10.00 -8.15 -2.65
CA SER A 50 9.55 -6.87 -2.10
C SER A 50 8.14 -6.96 -1.51
N MET A 51 7.90 -6.22 -0.42
CA MET A 51 6.63 -6.30 0.31
C MET A 51 5.44 -5.73 -0.46
N PHE A 52 5.62 -4.65 -1.24
CA PHE A 52 4.50 -4.02 -1.94
C PHE A 52 3.83 -4.99 -2.95
N PRO A 53 4.56 -5.63 -3.89
CA PRO A 53 3.93 -6.63 -4.76
C PRO A 53 3.37 -7.83 -4.01
N LYS A 54 4.06 -8.29 -2.95
CA LYS A 54 3.59 -9.45 -2.15
C LYS A 54 2.25 -9.21 -1.48
N CYS A 55 1.99 -8.01 -0.93
CA CYS A 55 0.71 -7.69 -0.31
C CYS A 55 -0.44 -7.68 -1.33
N TRP A 56 -0.21 -7.14 -2.52
CA TRP A 56 -1.21 -7.17 -3.61
C TRP A 56 -1.48 -8.60 -4.10
N ILE A 57 -0.44 -9.42 -4.22
CA ILE A 57 -0.59 -10.83 -4.62
C ILE A 57 -1.36 -11.63 -3.56
N ALA A 58 -1.06 -11.42 -2.28
CA ALA A 58 -1.81 -12.02 -1.18
C ALA A 58 -3.28 -11.56 -1.15
N SER A 59 -3.59 -10.41 -1.75
CA SER A 59 -4.95 -9.87 -1.89
C SER A 59 -5.68 -10.37 -3.15
N GLY A 60 -5.05 -11.25 -3.94
CA GLY A 60 -5.66 -11.89 -5.12
C GLY A 60 -5.27 -11.29 -6.48
N MET A 61 -4.35 -10.31 -6.51
CA MET A 61 -3.88 -9.70 -7.76
C MET A 61 -2.67 -10.47 -8.33
N THR A 62 -2.55 -10.57 -9.65
CA THR A 62 -1.30 -11.07 -10.25
C THR A 62 -0.29 -9.92 -10.40
N TYR A 63 1.00 -10.24 -10.50
CA TYR A 63 2.04 -9.21 -10.64
C TYR A 63 1.85 -8.37 -11.92
N ASP A 64 1.49 -9.01 -13.03
CA ASP A 64 1.18 -8.35 -14.30
C ASP A 64 -0.07 -7.46 -14.21
N ALA A 65 -1.10 -7.88 -13.49
CA ALA A 65 -2.28 -7.05 -13.23
C ALA A 65 -1.92 -5.80 -12.40
N LEU A 66 -1.07 -5.95 -11.38
CA LEU A 66 -0.57 -4.82 -10.59
C LEU A 66 0.19 -3.81 -11.45
N ILE A 67 1.11 -4.26 -12.30
CA ILE A 67 1.86 -3.37 -13.19
C ILE A 67 0.92 -2.67 -14.17
N SER A 68 -0.06 -3.39 -14.73
CA SER A 68 -1.03 -2.83 -15.66
C SER A 68 -1.89 -1.73 -15.01
N GLU A 69 -2.39 -1.99 -13.80
CA GLU A 69 -3.16 -1.02 -13.02
C GLU A 69 -2.36 0.26 -12.76
N LEU A 70 -1.09 0.15 -12.37
CA LEU A 70 -0.25 1.32 -12.11
C LEU A 70 0.03 2.14 -13.37
N ILE A 71 0.18 1.49 -14.53
CA ILE A 71 0.31 2.16 -15.83
C ILE A 71 -0.98 2.89 -16.17
N ASP A 72 -2.14 2.24 -16.00
CA ASP A 72 -3.42 2.85 -16.31
C ASP A 72 -3.72 4.04 -15.38
N LEU A 73 -3.47 3.92 -14.07
CA LEU A 73 -3.57 5.04 -13.12
C LEU A 73 -2.72 6.25 -13.54
N ALA A 74 -1.50 6.01 -14.03
CA ALA A 74 -0.63 7.08 -14.50
C ALA A 74 -1.13 7.77 -15.78
N ARG A 75 -1.98 7.11 -16.58
CA ARG A 75 -2.54 7.69 -17.82
C ARG A 75 -3.75 8.59 -17.58
N VAL A 76 -4.46 8.39 -16.49
CA VAL A 76 -5.69 9.16 -16.16
C VAL A 76 -5.40 10.41 -15.31
N ARG A 77 -4.13 10.63 -14.97
CA ARG A 77 -3.63 11.82 -14.29
C ARG A 77 -3.34 12.94 -15.31
#